data_AF-A0A968TTA7-F1
#
_entry.id   AF-A0A968TTA7-F1
#
_cell.length_a   1.000
_cell.length_b   1.000
_cell.length_c   1.000
_cell.angle_alpha   90.00
_cell.angle_beta   90.00
_cell.angle_gamma   90.00
#
_symmetry.space_group_name_H-M   'P 1'
#
loop_
_entity.id
_entity.type
_entity.pdbx_description
1 polymer ?
#
loop_
_entity_poly.entity_id
_entity_poly.type
_entity_poly.pdbx_seq_one_letter_code
_entity_poly.pdbx_strand_id
1 'polypeptide(L)'
;MWILIRLLITVATFALHFVLRWVRDKPEGELAGRPFYKTIRRNKQKRITGFSIGIALSAPIVFRLQAEAASDRLFKKLGFAEEFQTGDSDFDQRVYIASDHPALHRLLIENERLRVLVRRALDMGFRCVSGDGTVLWLDRSADREPLAAELRLLADLGMAMAASGRAWKVFSIPSPPRSRSSRRWCGRSSLMASPALFPRSGT
;
A
#
# COMPACT_ATOMS: atom_id res chain seq x y z
N MET A 1 -7.80 -1.83 42.95
CA MET A 1 -7.02 -2.94 42.35
C MET A 1 -7.53 -3.42 40.98
N TRP A 2 -8.83 -3.46 40.73
CA TRP A 2 -9.42 -3.94 39.46
C TRP A 2 -9.00 -3.18 38.20
N ILE A 3 -8.77 -1.86 38.31
CA ILE A 3 -8.35 -1.00 37.18
C ILE A 3 -6.95 -1.39 36.67
N LEU A 4 -6.03 -1.78 37.56
CA LEU A 4 -4.67 -2.20 37.18
C LEU A 4 -4.67 -3.49 36.35
N ILE A 5 -5.56 -4.42 36.69
CA ILE A 5 -5.73 -5.68 35.95
C ILE A 5 -6.21 -5.42 34.52
N ARG A 6 -7.21 -4.52 34.35
CA ARG A 6 -7.70 -4.14 33.01
C ARG A 6 -6.63 -3.43 32.19
N LEU A 7 -5.86 -2.54 32.80
CA LEU A 7 -4.75 -1.86 32.14
C LEU A 7 -3.71 -2.88 31.65
N LEU A 8 -3.33 -3.83 32.50
CA LEU A 8 -2.33 -4.85 32.21
C LEU A 8 -2.79 -5.78 31.08
N ILE A 9 -4.05 -6.23 31.09
CA ILE A 9 -4.63 -7.04 30.00
C ILE A 9 -4.65 -6.25 28.68
N THR A 10 -4.99 -4.96 28.71
CA THR A 10 -5.04 -4.12 27.51
C THR A 10 -3.65 -3.91 26.92
N VAL A 11 -2.64 -3.65 27.77
CA VAL A 11 -1.25 -3.53 27.33
C VAL A 11 -0.72 -4.87 26.82
N ALA A 12 -1.00 -5.98 27.50
CA ALA A 12 -0.57 -7.31 27.09
C ALA A 12 -1.21 -7.74 25.77
N THR A 13 -2.51 -7.49 25.56
CA THR A 13 -3.18 -7.76 24.28
C THR A 13 -2.69 -6.84 23.16
N PHE A 14 -2.40 -5.57 23.47
CA PHE A 14 -1.77 -4.66 22.52
C PHE A 14 -0.36 -5.14 22.14
N ALA A 15 0.47 -5.49 23.12
CA ALA A 15 1.83 -6.01 22.93
C ALA A 15 1.82 -7.35 22.21
N LEU A 16 0.94 -8.29 22.57
CA LEU A 16 0.80 -9.58 21.87
C LEU A 16 0.34 -9.37 20.43
N HIS A 17 -0.65 -8.50 20.19
CA HIS A 17 -1.06 -8.15 18.84
C HIS A 17 0.05 -7.40 18.08
N PHE A 18 0.95 -6.73 18.79
CA PHE A 18 2.11 -6.04 18.23
C PHE A 18 3.27 -7.01 17.89
N VAL A 19 3.51 -8.03 18.73
CA VAL A 19 4.52 -9.08 18.54
C VAL A 19 4.07 -10.09 17.49
N LEU A 20 2.83 -10.57 17.56
CA LEU A 20 2.24 -11.42 16.51
C LEU A 20 2.11 -10.67 15.16
N ARG A 21 2.16 -9.32 15.17
CA ARG A 21 2.24 -8.47 13.97
C ARG A 21 3.64 -8.49 13.32
N TRP A 22 4.69 -8.86 14.04
CA TRP A 22 6.06 -8.96 13.53
C TRP A 22 6.41 -10.35 12.95
N VAL A 23 5.75 -11.42 13.41
CA VAL A 23 6.17 -12.81 13.14
C VAL A 23 5.54 -13.41 11.86
N ARG A 24 4.74 -12.66 11.09
CA ARG A 24 3.73 -13.28 10.22
C ARG A 24 4.04 -13.51 8.75
N ASP A 25 5.12 -12.95 8.21
CA ASP A 25 5.46 -13.16 6.80
C ASP A 25 6.77 -13.96 6.74
N LYS A 26 6.65 -15.29 6.63
CA LYS A 26 7.80 -16.14 6.30
C LYS A 26 8.12 -15.94 4.82
N PRO A 27 9.40 -15.76 4.44
CA PRO A 27 9.75 -15.70 3.04
C PRO A 27 9.39 -17.02 2.36
N GLU A 28 8.77 -16.94 1.19
CA GLU A 28 8.44 -18.12 0.36
C GLU A 28 9.60 -18.51 -0.55
N GLY A 29 10.59 -17.63 -0.73
CA GLY A 29 11.77 -17.89 -1.54
C GLY A 29 12.63 -16.65 -1.70
N GLU A 30 13.40 -16.61 -2.78
CA GLU A 30 14.23 -15.47 -3.16
C GLU A 30 13.86 -14.93 -4.54
N LEU A 31 13.87 -13.60 -4.66
CA LEU A 31 13.65 -12.88 -5.91
C LEU A 31 14.73 -11.81 -6.03
N ALA A 32 15.51 -11.85 -7.11
CA ALA A 32 16.66 -10.96 -7.34
C ALA A 32 17.65 -10.92 -6.13
N GLY A 33 17.90 -12.08 -5.52
CA GLY A 33 18.80 -12.21 -4.36
C GLY A 33 18.27 -11.61 -3.07
N ARG A 34 16.95 -11.39 -2.97
CA ARG A 34 16.29 -10.86 -1.77
C ARG A 34 15.12 -11.74 -1.33
N PRO A 35 14.81 -11.81 -0.03
CA PRO A 35 13.64 -12.52 0.46
C PRO A 35 12.36 -12.07 -0.24
N PHE A 36 11.62 -13.06 -0.74
CA PHE A 36 10.35 -12.91 -1.41
C PHE A 36 9.21 -13.36 -0.50
N TYR A 37 8.15 -12.56 -0.48
CA TYR A 37 6.95 -12.81 0.30
C TYR A 37 5.75 -12.90 -0.64
N LYS A 38 4.86 -13.84 -0.37
CA LYS A 38 3.59 -13.94 -1.08
C LYS A 38 2.49 -14.22 -0.09
N THR A 39 1.34 -13.63 -0.35
CA THR A 39 0.13 -13.84 0.44
C THR A 39 -1.03 -13.94 -0.52
N ILE A 40 -1.68 -15.11 -0.53
CA ILE A 40 -2.88 -15.33 -1.34
C ILE A 40 -4.10 -15.10 -0.45
N ARG A 41 -5.00 -14.22 -0.87
CA ARG A 41 -6.30 -14.01 -0.23
C ARG A 41 -7.31 -14.95 -0.86
N ARG A 42 -8.05 -15.66 -0.01
CA ARG A 42 -9.12 -16.58 -0.41
C ARG A 42 -10.42 -16.23 0.32
N ASN A 43 -11.56 -16.47 -0.32
CA ASN A 43 -12.87 -16.34 0.32
C ASN A 43 -13.24 -17.60 1.14
N LYS A 44 -14.43 -17.60 1.75
CA LYS A 44 -14.96 -18.74 2.52
C LYS A 44 -15.09 -20.01 1.65
N GLN A 45 -15.29 -19.86 0.35
CA GLN A 45 -15.38 -20.92 -0.64
C GLN A 45 -14.01 -21.35 -1.20
N LYS A 46 -12.90 -20.97 -0.55
CA LYS A 46 -11.51 -21.25 -0.94
C LYS A 46 -11.10 -20.73 -2.33
N ARG A 47 -11.91 -19.89 -2.99
CA ARG A 47 -11.53 -19.24 -4.24
C ARG A 47 -10.58 -18.08 -3.98
N ILE A 48 -9.58 -17.92 -4.85
CA ILE A 48 -8.66 -16.79 -4.78
C ILE A 48 -9.45 -15.50 -5.07
N THR A 49 -9.23 -14.47 -4.25
CA THR A 49 -9.85 -13.14 -4.40
C THR A 49 -8.83 -12.03 -4.57
N GLY A 50 -7.56 -12.35 -4.34
CA GLY A 50 -6.43 -11.50 -4.67
C GLY A 50 -5.15 -12.04 -4.09
N PHE A 51 -4.08 -11.29 -4.32
CA PHE A 51 -2.79 -11.61 -3.76
C PHE A 51 -2.04 -10.33 -3.39
N SER A 52 -1.04 -10.51 -2.55
CA SER A 52 -0.02 -9.52 -2.24
C SER A 52 1.34 -10.19 -2.44
N ILE A 53 2.24 -9.53 -3.16
CA ILE A 53 3.62 -9.98 -3.36
C ILE A 53 4.57 -8.93 -2.80
N GLY A 54 5.65 -9.38 -2.16
CA GLY A 54 6.59 -8.51 -1.48
C GLY A 54 8.03 -8.92 -1.70
N ILE A 55 8.93 -7.94 -1.73
CA ILE A 55 10.38 -8.15 -1.78
C ILE A 55 11.04 -7.35 -0.66
N ALA A 56 11.99 -7.95 0.04
CA ALA A 56 12.75 -7.23 1.06
C ALA A 56 13.43 -5.99 0.44
N LEU A 57 13.24 -4.84 1.11
CA LEU A 57 13.81 -3.55 0.74
C LEU A 57 14.07 -2.77 2.02
N SER A 58 15.34 -2.64 2.39
CA SER A 58 15.76 -1.77 3.51
C SER A 58 15.74 -0.32 3.03
N ALA A 59 14.60 0.34 3.17
CA ALA A 59 14.42 1.75 2.88
C ALA A 59 13.59 2.33 4.02
N PRO A 60 14.10 3.27 4.84
CA PRO A 60 13.44 3.72 6.08
C PRO A 60 12.15 4.54 5.87
N ILE A 61 11.56 4.48 4.68
CA ILE A 61 10.38 5.25 4.28
C ILE A 61 9.17 4.31 4.29
N VAL A 62 8.14 4.71 5.03
CA VAL A 62 6.83 4.07 4.96
C VAL A 62 5.97 4.86 3.99
N PHE A 63 5.48 4.21 2.95
CA PHE A 63 4.70 4.88 1.92
C PHE A 63 3.64 4.00 1.29
N ARG A 64 2.71 4.65 0.60
CA ARG A 64 1.62 4.03 -0.15
C ARG A 64 1.29 4.87 -1.38
N LEU A 65 1.31 4.22 -2.53
CA LEU A 65 0.93 4.77 -3.83
C LEU A 65 -0.26 3.97 -4.34
N GLN A 66 -1.31 4.65 -4.75
CA GLN A 66 -2.51 4.02 -5.29
C GLN A 66 -2.91 4.71 -6.59
N ALA A 67 -3.51 3.95 -7.51
CA ALA A 67 -4.19 4.57 -8.65
C ALA A 67 -5.37 5.37 -8.11
N GLU A 68 -5.46 6.63 -8.54
CA GLU A 68 -6.61 7.46 -8.19
C GLU A 68 -7.86 6.86 -8.83
N ALA A 69 -8.84 6.45 -8.02
CA ALA A 69 -10.12 6.02 -8.56
C ALA A 69 -10.81 7.23 -9.20
N ALA A 70 -11.38 7.07 -10.40
CA ALA A 70 -12.12 8.14 -11.09
C ALA A 70 -13.22 8.79 -10.21
N SER A 71 -13.71 8.09 -9.17
CA SER A 71 -14.64 8.61 -8.17
C SER A 71 -14.02 9.52 -7.10
N ASP A 72 -12.71 9.41 -6.84
CA ASP A 72 -11.98 10.21 -5.85
C ASP A 72 -11.63 11.61 -6.40
N ARG A 73 -11.50 11.73 -7.73
CA ARG A 73 -11.37 13.02 -8.45
C ARG A 73 -12.54 13.96 -8.22
N LEU A 74 -13.73 13.43 -7.93
CA LEU A 74 -14.92 14.21 -7.63
C LEU A 74 -14.86 14.82 -6.21
N PHE A 75 -14.16 14.16 -5.27
CA PHE A 75 -13.93 14.66 -3.91
C PHE A 75 -12.71 15.58 -3.80
N LYS A 76 -11.72 15.48 -4.70
CA LYS A 76 -10.61 16.47 -4.77
C LYS A 76 -11.07 17.86 -5.21
N LYS A 77 -12.17 17.96 -5.97
CA LYS A 77 -12.80 19.26 -6.27
C LYS A 77 -13.36 19.97 -5.01
N LEU A 78 -13.37 19.30 -3.85
CA LEU A 78 -13.83 19.81 -2.55
C LEU A 78 -12.69 20.14 -1.55
N GLY A 79 -11.42 20.09 -1.96
CA GLY A 79 -10.33 20.81 -1.27
C GLY A 79 -9.79 20.23 0.05
N PHE A 80 -9.45 18.94 0.11
CA PHE A 80 -8.94 18.30 1.35
C PHE A 80 -7.57 17.61 1.26
N ALA A 81 -6.78 17.80 0.20
CA ALA A 81 -5.41 17.30 0.14
C ALA A 81 -4.52 18.22 -0.71
N GLU A 82 -3.31 18.50 -0.22
CA GLU A 82 -2.28 19.23 -0.96
C GLU A 82 -1.80 18.35 -2.13
N GLU A 83 -2.14 18.72 -3.36
CA GLU A 83 -1.86 17.94 -4.56
C GLU A 83 -0.44 18.28 -5.07
N PHE A 84 0.53 17.41 -4.78
CA PHE A 84 1.94 17.63 -5.14
C PHE A 84 2.25 17.14 -6.55
N GLN A 85 2.87 18.01 -7.34
CA GLN A 85 3.24 17.76 -8.74
C GLN A 85 4.69 17.23 -8.83
N THR A 86 4.90 16.12 -9.53
CA THR A 86 6.23 15.59 -9.87
C THR A 86 6.84 16.27 -11.10
N GLY A 87 6.07 17.11 -11.80
CA GLY A 87 6.48 17.78 -13.04
C GLY A 87 6.27 16.93 -14.30
N ASP A 88 5.79 15.70 -14.13
CA ASP A 88 5.32 14.81 -15.19
C ASP A 88 3.79 14.79 -15.13
N SER A 89 3.16 15.58 -16.00
CA SER A 89 1.70 15.77 -16.01
C SER A 89 0.93 14.47 -16.22
N ASP A 90 1.48 13.51 -16.96
CA ASP A 90 0.87 12.21 -17.20
C ASP A 90 0.93 11.30 -15.98
N PHE A 91 1.99 11.40 -15.18
CA PHE A 91 2.12 10.69 -13.92
C PHE A 91 1.25 11.32 -12.83
N ASP A 92 1.30 12.65 -12.70
CA ASP A 92 0.60 13.42 -11.68
C ASP A 92 -0.92 13.29 -11.81
N GLN A 93 -1.43 13.18 -13.04
CA GLN A 93 -2.85 12.97 -13.28
C GLN A 93 -3.34 11.55 -12.95
N ARG A 94 -2.45 10.55 -12.80
CA ARG A 94 -2.84 9.13 -12.71
C ARG A 94 -2.51 8.48 -11.37
N VAL A 95 -1.57 9.04 -10.61
CA VAL A 95 -1.07 8.42 -9.38
C VAL A 95 -1.36 9.32 -8.18
N TYR A 96 -2.17 8.82 -7.24
CA TYR A 96 -2.34 9.47 -5.95
C TYR A 96 -1.27 8.99 -4.98
N ILE A 97 -0.46 9.94 -4.49
CA ILE A 97 0.60 9.70 -3.51
C ILE A 97 0.00 9.91 -2.11
N ALA A 98 -0.38 8.83 -1.44
CA ALA A 98 -0.82 8.86 -0.04
C ALA A 98 0.38 8.74 0.90
N SER A 99 1.32 9.69 0.83
CA SER A 99 2.51 9.71 1.69
C SER A 99 3.00 11.14 1.95
N ASP A 100 3.04 11.50 3.23
CA ASP A 100 3.55 12.79 3.72
C ASP A 100 5.08 12.83 3.83
N HIS A 101 5.79 11.82 3.31
CA HIS A 101 7.24 11.73 3.47
C HIS A 101 7.98 12.42 2.31
N PRO A 102 8.65 13.58 2.52
CA PRO A 102 9.26 14.36 1.43
C PRO A 102 10.37 13.61 0.69
N ALA A 103 11.04 12.66 1.36
CA ALA A 103 12.03 11.80 0.69
C ALA A 103 11.43 10.91 -0.40
N LEU A 104 10.17 10.47 -0.29
CA LEU A 104 9.52 9.72 -1.36
C LEU A 104 9.27 10.61 -2.57
N HIS A 105 8.87 11.87 -2.35
CA HIS A 105 8.56 12.83 -3.40
C HIS A 105 9.81 13.12 -4.23
N ARG A 106 10.92 13.47 -3.57
CA ARG A 106 12.22 13.68 -4.24
C ARG A 106 12.64 12.45 -5.03
N LEU A 107 12.48 11.27 -4.45
CA LEU A 107 12.84 10.02 -5.10
C LEU A 107 11.99 9.75 -6.35
N LEU A 108 10.70 10.08 -6.33
CA LEU A 108 9.84 10.00 -7.52
C LEU A 108 10.18 11.07 -8.56
N ILE A 109 10.58 12.29 -8.17
CA ILE A 109 11.00 13.35 -9.09
C ILE A 109 12.33 12.99 -9.77
N GLU A 110 13.32 12.52 -8.99
CA GLU A 110 14.68 12.24 -9.46
C GLU A 110 14.78 10.91 -10.24
N ASN A 111 13.85 9.97 -10.02
CA ASN A 111 13.91 8.64 -10.64
C ASN A 111 12.75 8.39 -11.61
N GLU A 112 12.94 8.79 -12.87
CA GLU A 112 11.99 8.54 -13.95
C GLU A 112 11.67 7.05 -14.13
N ARG A 113 12.69 6.19 -14.04
CA ARG A 113 12.50 4.73 -14.14
C ARG A 113 11.54 4.22 -13.07
N LEU A 114 11.61 4.75 -11.85
CA LEU A 114 10.66 4.39 -10.81
C LEU A 114 9.25 4.84 -11.15
N ARG A 115 9.05 6.07 -11.65
CA ARG A 115 7.72 6.55 -12.08
C ARG A 115 7.11 5.61 -13.13
N VAL A 116 7.90 5.24 -14.14
CA VAL A 116 7.47 4.31 -15.20
C VAL A 116 7.08 2.95 -14.62
N LEU A 117 7.85 2.40 -13.69
CA LEU A 117 7.56 1.10 -13.07
C LEU A 117 6.32 1.15 -12.15
N VAL A 118 6.14 2.23 -11.40
CA VAL A 118 4.93 2.45 -10.59
C VAL A 118 3.71 2.54 -11.49
N ARG A 119 3.76 3.33 -12.56
CA ARG A 119 2.69 3.42 -13.55
C ARG A 119 2.36 2.07 -14.15
N ARG A 120 3.39 1.33 -14.59
CA ARG A 120 3.23 -0.03 -15.12
C ARG A 120 2.57 -0.98 -14.13
N ALA A 121 2.87 -0.87 -12.83
CA ALA A 121 2.17 -1.66 -11.81
C ALA A 121 0.68 -1.34 -11.78
N LEU A 122 0.32 -0.06 -11.78
CA LEU A 122 -1.08 0.36 -11.77
C LEU A 122 -1.80 -0.06 -13.06
N ASP A 123 -1.17 0.11 -14.22
CA ASP A 123 -1.70 -0.33 -15.53
C ASP A 123 -1.91 -1.84 -15.60
N MET A 124 -1.03 -2.62 -14.93
CA MET A 124 -1.20 -4.06 -14.81
C MET A 124 -2.36 -4.45 -13.88
N GLY A 125 -3.02 -3.51 -13.21
CA GLY A 125 -4.15 -3.72 -12.32
C GLY A 125 -3.78 -3.93 -10.85
N PHE A 126 -2.55 -3.59 -10.44
CA PHE A 126 -2.24 -3.49 -9.02
C PHE A 126 -2.96 -2.27 -8.43
N ARG A 127 -3.58 -2.48 -7.28
CA ARG A 127 -4.33 -1.42 -6.57
C ARG A 127 -3.40 -0.50 -5.79
N CYS A 128 -2.27 -1.05 -5.33
CA CYS A 128 -1.40 -0.36 -4.40
C CYS A 128 0.05 -0.84 -4.54
N VAL A 129 0.97 0.12 -4.51
CA VAL A 129 2.41 -0.07 -4.28
C VAL A 129 2.73 0.54 -2.92
N SER A 130 3.32 -0.22 -2.00
CA SER A 130 3.60 0.30 -0.65
C SER A 130 4.88 -0.22 -0.06
N GLY A 131 5.62 0.62 0.65
CA GLY A 131 6.79 0.24 1.45
C GLY A 131 6.47 0.36 2.94
N ASP A 132 6.89 -0.62 3.74
CA ASP A 132 6.74 -0.58 5.19
C ASP A 132 8.05 -0.30 5.93
N GLY A 133 9.08 0.20 5.25
CA GLY A 133 10.41 0.37 5.83
C GLY A 133 11.36 -0.82 5.57
N THR A 134 10.80 -2.00 5.35
CA THR A 134 11.53 -3.28 5.31
C THR A 134 11.20 -4.15 4.10
N VAL A 135 9.98 -4.03 3.59
CA VAL A 135 9.45 -4.79 2.46
C VAL A 135 8.69 -3.84 1.56
N LEU A 136 8.94 -3.98 0.26
CA LEU A 136 8.14 -3.36 -0.79
C LEU A 136 7.05 -4.34 -1.21
N TRP A 137 5.80 -3.89 -1.20
CA TRP A 137 4.61 -4.69 -1.46
C TRP A 137 3.84 -4.18 -2.68
N LEU A 138 3.31 -5.12 -3.45
CA LEU A 138 2.31 -4.90 -4.48
C LEU A 138 1.03 -5.67 -4.13
N ASP A 139 -0.12 -5.00 -4.20
CA ASP A 139 -1.43 -5.59 -3.88
C ASP A 139 -2.35 -5.61 -5.10
N ARG A 140 -2.97 -6.76 -5.38
CA ARG A 140 -3.92 -6.92 -6.46
C ARG A 140 -5.13 -7.77 -6.06
N SER A 141 -6.30 -7.39 -6.57
CA SER A 141 -7.46 -8.28 -6.63
C SER A 141 -7.42 -9.08 -7.92
N ALA A 142 -7.46 -10.39 -7.79
CA ALA A 142 -7.39 -11.35 -8.88
C ALA A 142 -7.94 -12.69 -8.38
N ASP A 143 -8.49 -13.49 -9.27
CA ASP A 143 -8.95 -14.85 -9.03
C ASP A 143 -7.87 -15.91 -9.33
N ARG A 144 -6.63 -15.46 -9.54
CA ARG A 144 -5.46 -16.27 -9.90
C ARG A 144 -4.25 -15.96 -9.02
N GLU A 145 -3.24 -16.82 -9.12
CA GLU A 145 -1.93 -16.59 -8.52
C GLU A 145 -1.10 -15.53 -9.28
N PRO A 146 -0.02 -14.98 -8.65
CA PRO A 146 0.88 -14.04 -9.31
C PRO A 146 1.63 -14.69 -10.47
N LEU A 147 1.70 -13.98 -11.60
CA LEU A 147 2.42 -14.40 -12.80
C LEU A 147 3.90 -14.02 -12.70
N ALA A 148 4.75 -14.71 -13.48
CA ALA A 148 6.18 -14.39 -13.55
C ALA A 148 6.45 -12.93 -13.97
N ALA A 149 5.63 -12.36 -14.84
CA ALA A 149 5.74 -10.95 -15.24
C ALA A 149 5.49 -9.98 -14.07
N GLU A 150 4.58 -10.32 -13.16
CA GLU A 150 4.27 -9.55 -11.95
C GLU A 150 5.41 -9.63 -10.94
N LEU A 151 6.06 -10.79 -10.81
CA LEU A 151 7.26 -10.97 -10.00
C LEU A 151 8.45 -10.19 -10.56
N ARG A 152 8.65 -10.19 -11.89
CA ARG A 152 9.71 -9.40 -12.54
C ARG A 152 9.53 -7.90 -12.28
N LEU A 153 8.29 -7.41 -12.40
CA LEU A 153 7.97 -6.02 -12.07
C LEU A 153 8.30 -5.66 -10.62
N LEU A 154 7.97 -6.54 -9.66
CA LEU A 154 8.31 -6.36 -8.26
C LEU A 154 9.84 -6.28 -8.05
N ALA A 155 10.60 -7.14 -8.72
CA ALA A 155 12.05 -7.11 -8.67
C ALA A 155 12.62 -5.80 -9.25
N ASP A 156 12.12 -5.36 -10.41
CA ASP A 156 12.53 -4.12 -11.06
C ASP A 156 12.25 -2.90 -10.18
N LEU A 157 11.08 -2.84 -9.53
CA LEU A 157 10.75 -1.81 -8.55
C LEU A 157 11.71 -1.85 -7.35
N GLY A 158 11.98 -3.03 -6.81
CA GLY A 158 12.90 -3.21 -5.69
C GLY A 158 14.34 -2.79 -6.01
N MET A 159 14.78 -3.01 -7.25
CA MET A 159 16.09 -2.56 -7.75
C MET A 159 16.11 -1.05 -7.97
N ALA A 160 15.09 -0.46 -8.60
CA ALA A 160 15.01 0.98 -8.83
C ALA A 160 15.00 1.77 -7.50
N MET A 161 14.22 1.32 -6.52
CA MET A 161 14.19 1.92 -5.18
C MET A 161 15.54 1.80 -4.46
N ALA A 162 16.20 0.65 -4.57
CA ALA A 162 17.50 0.44 -3.95
C ALA A 162 18.63 1.23 -4.62
N ALA A 163 18.55 1.47 -5.94
CA ALA A 163 19.51 2.28 -6.68
C ALA A 163 19.45 3.77 -6.26
N SER A 164 18.24 4.28 -5.98
CA SER A 164 18.03 5.58 -5.32
C SER A 164 18.51 5.59 -3.86
N GLY A 165 19.02 4.46 -3.38
CA GLY A 165 19.39 4.21 -2.01
C GLY A 165 20.55 5.06 -1.45
N ARG A 166 21.35 5.67 -2.30
CA ARG A 166 22.44 6.54 -1.81
C ARG A 166 21.93 7.85 -1.21
N ALA A 167 20.68 8.24 -1.51
CA ALA A 167 20.06 9.46 -1.00
C ALA A 167 19.46 9.34 0.42
N TRP A 168 19.17 8.13 0.94
CA TRP A 168 18.47 7.97 2.24
C TRP A 168 19.37 8.00 3.47
N LYS A 169 20.69 7.78 3.32
CA LYS A 169 21.63 7.77 4.46
C LYS A 169 21.73 9.10 5.19
N VAL A 170 21.28 10.21 4.58
CA VAL A 170 21.44 11.57 5.12
C VAL A 170 20.32 11.94 6.12
N PHE A 171 19.20 11.21 6.17
CA PHE A 171 17.99 11.62 6.91
C PHE A 171 17.37 10.51 7.77
N SER A 172 18.19 9.69 8.42
CA SER A 172 17.70 8.74 9.42
C SER A 172 17.30 9.45 10.73
N ILE A 173 16.07 9.95 10.78
CA ILE A 173 15.35 10.19 12.05
C ILE A 173 14.87 8.81 12.55
N PRO A 174 14.96 8.49 13.85
CA PRO A 174 14.37 7.27 14.39
C PRO A 174 12.88 7.27 14.06
N SER A 175 12.43 6.27 13.30
CA SER A 175 11.02 6.20 12.87
C SER A 175 10.10 6.09 14.11
N PRO A 176 9.06 6.95 14.26
CA PRO A 176 8.11 6.84 15.36
C PRO A 176 7.28 5.53 15.29
N PRO A 177 6.71 5.08 16.42
CA PRO A 177 6.07 3.77 16.52
C PRO A 177 4.83 3.67 15.62
N ARG A 178 4.81 2.59 14.81
CA ARG A 178 3.89 2.38 13.68
C ARG A 178 2.43 2.15 14.12
N SER A 179 1.54 3.09 13.80
CA SER A 179 0.09 2.95 13.99
C SER A 179 -0.54 1.94 13.01
N ARG A 180 -1.82 1.61 13.25
CA ARG A 180 -2.51 0.35 12.88
C ARG A 180 -3.36 0.45 11.60
N SER A 181 -3.38 1.57 10.87
CA SER A 181 -4.46 1.84 9.90
C SER A 181 -4.26 1.29 8.47
N SER A 182 -3.04 0.93 8.04
CA SER A 182 -2.82 0.74 6.60
C SER A 182 -3.34 -0.58 6.00
N ARG A 183 -3.54 -1.66 6.78
CA ARG A 183 -3.99 -2.97 6.21
C ARG A 183 -5.52 -3.19 6.15
N ARG A 184 -6.34 -2.25 6.63
CA ARG A 184 -7.81 -2.41 6.75
C ARG A 184 -8.66 -1.47 5.89
N TRP A 185 -8.09 -0.89 4.84
CA TRP A 185 -8.77 0.13 4.02
C TRP A 185 -8.84 -0.22 2.51
N CYS A 186 -8.73 -1.51 2.14
CA CYS A 186 -9.05 -1.99 0.78
C CYS A 186 -10.35 -2.81 0.72
N GLY A 187 -11.24 -2.66 1.71
CA GLY A 187 -12.44 -3.49 1.83
C GLY A 187 -13.59 -2.81 2.55
N ARG A 188 -14.14 -1.73 1.98
CA ARG A 188 -15.55 -1.31 2.08
C ARG A 188 -15.78 -0.04 1.26
N SER A 189 -16.04 -0.21 -0.03
CA SER A 189 -16.68 0.82 -0.89
C SER A 189 -17.69 0.14 -1.80
N SER A 190 -18.53 -0.71 -1.23
CA SER A 190 -19.73 -1.26 -1.89
C SER A 190 -20.65 -1.70 -0.77
N LEU A 191 -21.51 -0.80 -0.30
CA LEU A 191 -22.76 -1.04 0.43
C LEU A 191 -23.25 0.31 0.99
N MET A 192 -23.76 1.18 0.11
CA MET A 192 -24.79 2.16 0.44
C MET A 192 -25.60 2.43 -0.83
N ALA A 193 -26.40 1.46 -1.24
CA ALA A 193 -27.63 1.77 -1.97
C ALA A 193 -28.69 2.06 -0.90
N SER A 194 -28.92 3.34 -0.63
CA SER A 194 -30.05 3.81 0.15
C SER A 194 -31.33 3.63 -0.68
N PRO A 195 -32.47 3.19 -0.09
CA PRO A 195 -33.73 3.10 -0.82
C PRO A 195 -34.36 4.51 -0.93
N ALA A 196 -34.35 5.09 -2.13
CA ALA A 196 -35.24 6.20 -2.47
C ALA A 196 -36.62 5.59 -2.79
N LEU A 197 -37.61 5.76 -1.90
CA LEU A 197 -38.62 6.82 -1.97
C LEU A 197 -39.38 6.81 -3.30
N PHE A 198 -40.50 6.08 -3.29
CA PHE A 198 -41.62 6.22 -4.23
C PHE A 198 -42.13 7.68 -4.24
N PRO A 199 -42.30 8.32 -5.40
CA PRO A 199 -43.20 9.45 -5.52
C PRO A 199 -44.62 8.97 -5.84
N ARG A 200 -45.56 9.57 -5.12
CA ARG A 200 -47.01 9.53 -5.36
C ARG A 200 -47.35 10.57 -6.44
N SER A 201 -48.02 10.14 -7.50
CA SER A 201 -48.99 10.90 -8.30
C SER A 201 -49.75 9.85 -9.13
N GLY A 202 -51.07 9.80 -9.22
CA GLY A 202 -52.06 10.87 -9.13
C GLY A 202 -52.58 11.14 -10.55
N THR A 203 -53.47 10.29 -11.05
CA THR A 203 -54.70 10.58 -11.79
C THR A 203 -55.56 9.32 -11.80
#